data_AF-A0A2H0V094-F1
#
_entry.id   AF-A0A2H0V094-F1
#
_cell.length_a   1.000
_cell.length_b   1.000
_cell.length_c   1.000
_cell.angle_alpha   90.00
_cell.angle_beta   90.00
_cell.angle_gamma   90.00
#
_symmetry.space_group_name_H-M   'P 1'
#
loop_
_entity.id
_entity.type
_entity.pdbx_description
1 polymer ?
#
loop_
_entity_poly.entity_id
_entity_poly.type
_entity_poly.pdbx_seq_one_letter_code
_entity_poly.pdbx_strand_id
1 'polypeptide(L)'
;MNKKQLSLLIITLFILLGGTFYWFQWRPTQIKKNCYAEAKEKAISLLGKKVADEPSQYSDMAKTGNYFLKDDFQFLYQNCLRAHGLEK
;
A
#
# COMPACT_ATOMS: atom_id res chain seq x y z
N MET A 1 -27.21 -18.22 -33.51
CA MET A 1 -25.82 -17.86 -33.15
C MET A 1 -24.98 -19.12 -33.08
N ASN A 2 -23.92 -19.23 -33.87
CA ASN A 2 -23.13 -20.47 -33.95
C ASN A 2 -22.37 -20.73 -32.63
N LYS A 3 -22.22 -21.99 -32.22
CA LYS A 3 -21.52 -22.37 -30.97
C LYS A 3 -20.11 -21.75 -30.88
N LYS A 4 -19.42 -21.61 -32.02
CA LYS A 4 -18.11 -20.93 -32.12
C LYS A 4 -18.17 -19.43 -31.81
N GLN A 5 -19.21 -18.75 -32.29
CA GLN A 5 -19.44 -17.32 -32.05
C GLN A 5 -19.82 -17.06 -30.58
N LEU A 6 -20.65 -17.93 -29.99
CA LEU A 6 -20.98 -17.86 -28.56
C LEU A 6 -19.74 -18.07 -27.68
N SER A 7 -18.89 -19.04 -28.01
CA SER A 7 -17.65 -19.29 -27.25
C SER A 7 -16.67 -18.10 -27.32
N LEU A 8 -16.50 -17.48 -28.48
CA LEU A 8 -15.69 -16.26 -28.65
C LEU A 8 -16.21 -15.09 -27.80
N LEU A 9 -17.53 -14.87 -27.78
CA LEU A 9 -18.17 -13.85 -26.96
C LEU A 9 -17.90 -14.08 -25.46
N ILE A 10 -18.03 -15.31 -25.00
CA ILE A 10 -17.79 -15.67 -23.59
C ILE A 10 -16.32 -15.40 -23.20
N ILE A 11 -15.36 -15.83 -24.02
CA ILE A 11 -13.93 -15.58 -23.76
C ILE A 11 -13.64 -14.08 -23.69
N THR A 12 -14.20 -13.32 -24.63
CA THR A 12 -14.02 -11.86 -24.68
C THR A 12 -14.58 -11.20 -23.41
N LEU A 13 -15.77 -11.63 -22.97
CA LEU A 13 -16.38 -11.15 -21.74
C LEU A 13 -15.51 -11.46 -20.52
N PHE A 14 -14.95 -12.66 -20.41
CA PHE A 14 -14.04 -13.01 -19.32
C PHE A 14 -12.76 -12.17 -19.31
N ILE A 15 -12.19 -11.85 -20.48
CA ILE A 15 -11.01 -10.99 -20.58
C ILE A 15 -11.34 -9.57 -20.10
N LEU A 16 -12.49 -9.02 -20.50
CA LEU A 16 -12.91 -7.68 -20.10
C LEU A 16 -13.21 -7.60 -18.60
N LEU A 17 -13.92 -8.60 -18.05
CA LEU A 17 -14.21 -8.67 -16.62
C LEU A 17 -12.94 -8.91 -15.80
N GLY A 18 -12.07 -9.81 -16.24
CA GLY A 18 -10.80 -10.10 -15.58
C GLY A 18 -9.85 -8.91 -15.61
N GLY A 19 -9.76 -8.22 -16.75
CA GLY A 19 -8.93 -7.01 -16.90
C GLY A 19 -9.39 -5.86 -16.01
N THR A 20 -10.71 -5.61 -15.97
CA THR A 20 -11.27 -4.57 -15.09
C THR A 20 -11.10 -4.93 -13.62
N PHE A 21 -11.39 -6.17 -13.22
CA PHE A 21 -11.17 -6.64 -11.86
C PHE A 21 -9.70 -6.53 -11.42
N TYR A 22 -8.77 -6.92 -12.29
CA TYR A 22 -7.33 -6.78 -12.03
C TYR A 22 -6.94 -5.32 -11.78
N TRP A 23 -7.42 -4.40 -12.63
CA TRP A 23 -7.03 -2.99 -12.56
C TRP A 23 -7.64 -2.28 -11.35
N PHE A 24 -8.92 -2.50 -11.07
CA PHE A 24 -9.65 -1.77 -10.03
C PHE A 24 -9.60 -2.41 -8.65
N GLN A 25 -9.35 -3.72 -8.55
CA GLN A 25 -9.41 -4.42 -7.27
C GLN A 25 -8.06 -5.01 -6.87
N TRP A 26 -7.44 -5.80 -7.75
CA TRP A 26 -6.18 -6.47 -7.42
C TRP A 26 -5.01 -5.48 -7.29
N ARG A 27 -4.78 -4.65 -8.31
CA ARG A 27 -3.69 -3.65 -8.34
C ARG A 27 -3.68 -2.74 -7.10
N PRO A 28 -4.77 -2.02 -6.75
CA PRO A 28 -4.73 -1.11 -5.59
C PRO A 28 -4.55 -1.84 -4.26
N THR A 29 -5.06 -3.06 -4.11
CA THR A 29 -4.88 -3.86 -2.90
C THR A 29 -3.40 -4.19 -2.66
N GLN A 30 -2.70 -4.61 -3.72
CA GLN A 30 -1.26 -4.91 -3.63
C GLN A 30 -0.44 -3.65 -3.33
N ILE A 31 -0.76 -2.54 -3.98
CA ILE A 31 -0.06 -1.26 -3.73
C ILE A 31 -0.27 -0.80 -2.28
N LYS A 32 -1.51 -0.85 -1.75
CA LYS A 32 -1.78 -0.48 -0.35
C LYS A 32 -0.99 -1.34 0.63
N LYS A 33 -0.90 -2.65 0.39
CA LYS A 33 -0.09 -3.56 1.20
C LYS A 33 1.39 -3.20 1.18
N ASN A 34 1.93 -2.91 -0.01
CA ASN A 34 3.33 -2.52 -0.16
C ASN A 34 3.61 -1.16 0.50
N CYS A 35 2.76 -0.15 0.26
CA CYS A 35 2.86 1.16 0.90
C CYS A 35 2.77 1.06 2.43
N TYR A 36 1.92 0.18 2.97
CA TYR A 36 1.83 -0.04 4.40
C TYR A 36 3.14 -0.60 4.96
N ALA A 37 3.72 -1.63 4.32
CA ALA A 37 4.98 -2.23 4.75
C ALA A 37 6.12 -1.21 4.69
N GLU A 38 6.23 -0.48 3.58
CA GLU A 38 7.28 0.53 3.37
C GLU A 38 7.14 1.72 4.35
N ALA A 39 5.92 2.22 4.57
CA ALA A 39 5.67 3.30 5.51
C ALA A 39 5.98 2.87 6.94
N LYS A 40 5.64 1.63 7.32
CA LYS A 40 5.96 1.07 8.63
C LYS A 40 7.48 1.00 8.85
N GLU A 41 8.21 0.42 7.91
CA GLU A 41 9.67 0.29 8.00
C GLU A 41 10.36 1.66 8.09
N LYS A 42 9.98 2.59 7.21
CA LYS A 42 10.49 3.96 7.21
C LYS A 42 10.15 4.71 8.50
N ALA A 43 8.94 4.58 9.02
CA ALA A 43 8.54 5.26 10.26
C ALA A 43 9.27 4.72 11.50
N ILE A 44 9.54 3.42 11.56
CA ILE A 44 10.39 2.82 12.62
C ILE A 44 11.82 3.38 12.53
N SER A 45 12.38 3.45 11.32
CA SER A 45 13.72 4.02 11.10
C SER A 45 13.79 5.51 11.51
N LEU A 46 12.76 6.29 11.19
CA LEU A 46 12.67 7.70 11.59
C LEU A 46 12.58 7.86 13.11
N LEU A 47 11.80 7.02 13.79
CA LEU A 47 11.74 7.03 15.25
C LEU A 47 13.12 6.74 15.85
N GLY A 48 13.85 5.75 15.32
CA GLY A 48 15.20 5.44 15.77
C GLY A 48 16.16 6.63 15.65
N LYS A 49 16.06 7.40 14.57
CA LYS A 49 16.85 8.64 14.40
C LYS A 49 16.43 9.73 15.39
N LYS A 50 15.13 9.98 15.54
CA LYS A 50 14.60 10.97 16.50
C LYS A 50 15.00 10.68 17.94
N VAL A 51 15.08 9.40 18.33
CA VAL A 51 15.55 8.99 19.66
C VAL A 51 17.05 9.24 19.83
N ALA A 52 17.84 9.07 18.77
CA ALA A 52 19.28 9.37 18.82
C ALA A 52 19.55 10.87 18.99
N ASP A 53 18.73 11.71 18.33
CA ASP A 53 18.85 13.17 18.40
C ASP A 53 18.25 13.74 19.72
N GLU A 54 17.07 13.28 20.11
CA GLU A 54 16.30 13.77 21.27
C GLU A 54 15.72 12.61 22.13
N PRO A 55 16.54 11.98 22.98
CA PRO A 55 16.17 10.74 23.69
C PRO A 55 15.07 10.92 24.75
N SER A 56 14.86 12.13 25.27
CA SER A 56 13.92 12.39 26.37
C SER A 56 12.45 12.26 25.97
N GLN A 57 12.10 12.43 24.69
CA GLN A 57 10.70 12.49 24.24
C GLN A 57 10.19 11.16 23.65
N TYR A 58 11.10 10.31 23.15
CA TYR A 58 10.73 9.16 22.32
C TYR A 58 11.29 7.82 22.81
N SER A 59 12.17 7.81 23.83
CA SER A 59 12.86 6.60 24.29
C SER A 59 11.92 5.51 24.80
N ASP A 60 10.79 5.86 25.43
CA ASP A 60 9.82 4.87 25.92
C ASP A 60 9.07 4.16 24.78
N MET A 61 8.87 4.83 23.65
CA MET A 61 8.22 4.22 22.47
C MET A 61 9.18 3.31 21.70
N ALA A 62 10.48 3.59 21.71
CA ALA A 62 11.48 2.82 20.96
C ALA A 62 11.89 1.50 21.62
N LYS A 63 11.70 1.35 22.94
CA LYS A 63 12.14 0.17 23.74
C LYS A 63 11.58 -1.17 23.27
N THR A 64 10.48 -1.18 22.55
CA THR A 64 9.75 -2.38 22.10
C THR A 64 9.94 -2.69 20.61
N GLY A 65 10.78 -1.94 19.90
CA GLY A 65 11.34 -2.28 18.58
C GLY A 65 10.40 -2.28 17.37
N ASN A 66 9.08 -2.26 17.58
CA ASN A 66 8.07 -2.33 16.51
C ASN A 66 7.12 -1.12 16.46
N TYR A 67 7.43 -0.08 17.25
CA TYR A 67 6.61 1.11 17.35
C TYR A 67 7.12 2.19 16.40
N PHE A 68 6.20 3.03 15.96
CA PHE A 68 6.46 4.17 15.11
C PHE A 68 5.49 5.27 15.48
N LEU A 69 5.86 6.52 15.21
CA LEU A 69 4.95 7.64 15.37
C LEU A 69 3.85 7.53 14.32
N LYS A 70 2.60 7.63 14.76
CA LYS A 70 1.43 7.53 13.91
C LYS A 70 1.47 8.56 12.77
N ASP A 71 1.92 9.78 13.08
CA ASP A 71 1.96 10.88 12.11
C ASP A 71 3.00 10.64 11.03
N ASP A 72 4.22 10.17 11.40
CA ASP A 72 5.27 9.80 10.44
C ASP A 72 4.78 8.68 9.52
N PHE A 73 4.16 7.65 10.09
CA PHE A 73 3.58 6.55 9.33
C PHE A 73 2.50 7.03 8.37
N GLN A 74 1.56 7.85 8.84
CA GLN A 74 0.47 8.37 8.02
C GLN A 74 1.00 9.21 6.86
N PHE A 75 1.96 10.10 7.12
CA PHE A 75 2.60 10.91 6.10
C PHE A 75 3.28 10.05 5.02
N LEU A 76 4.09 9.07 5.43
CA LEU A 76 4.80 8.17 4.52
C LEU A 76 3.84 7.30 3.71
N TYR A 77 2.80 6.76 4.36
CA TYR A 77 1.79 5.94 3.71
C TYR A 77 1.01 6.73 2.66
N GLN A 78 0.54 7.93 3.02
CA GLN A 78 -0.19 8.82 2.12
C GLN A 78 0.64 9.26 0.92
N ASN A 79 1.92 9.60 1.13
CA ASN A 79 2.82 9.94 0.03
C ASN A 79 3.04 8.76 -0.93
N CYS A 80 3.17 7.53 -0.41
CA CYS A 80 3.26 6.34 -1.24
C CYS A 80 1.99 6.12 -2.08
N LEU A 81 0.80 6.27 -1.48
CA LEU A 81 -0.46 6.14 -2.21
C LEU A 81 -0.62 7.20 -3.31
N ARG A 82 -0.23 8.46 -3.03
CA ARG A 82 -0.21 9.55 -4.01
C ARG A 82 0.74 9.28 -5.16
N ALA A 83 1.94 8.76 -4.87
CA ALA A 83 2.92 8.39 -5.90
C ALA A 83 2.38 7.32 -6.86
N HIS A 84 1.49 6.44 -6.38
CA HIS A 84 0.80 5.43 -7.19
C HIS A 84 -0.53 5.88 -7.79
N GLY A 85 -0.94 7.13 -7.56
CA GLY A 85 -2.20 7.70 -8.06
C GLY A 85 -3.44 7.09 -7.42
N LEU A 86 -3.32 6.52 -6.22
CA LEU A 86 -4.45 5.93 -5.48
C LEU A 86 -5.17 6.92 -4.56
N GLU A 87 -4.52 8.03 -4.23
CA GLU A 87 -5.03 9.07 -3.34
C GLU A 87 -4.58 10.45 -3.86
N LYS A 88 -5.37 11.48 -3.57
CA LYS A 88 -5.09 12.87 -4.00
C LYS A 88 -4.63 13.70 -2.81
#